data_AF-A0AAJ1TY98-F1
#
_entry.id   AF-A0AAJ1TY98-F1
#
_cell.length_a   1.000
_cell.length_b   1.000
_cell.length_c   1.000
_cell.angle_alpha   90.00
_cell.angle_beta   90.00
_cell.angle_gamma   90.00
#
_symmetry.space_group_name_H-M   'P 1'
#
loop_
_entity.id
_entity.type
_entity.pdbx_description
1 polymer ?
#
loop_
_entity_poly.entity_id
_entity_poly.type
_entity_poly.pdbx_seq_one_letter_code
_entity_poly.pdbx_strand_id
1 'polypeptide(L)'
;MSAVVFDTSAVIALLRDEPGADLVARYVGQAAMSAVNLQELIKALLLRGLDLPVIETLLQNLRLDIHAHDREAAFAAALLTGATR
;
A
#
# COMPACT_ATOMS: atom_id res chain seq x y z
N MET A 1 10.99 12.93 -1.93
CA MET A 1 11.50 11.72 -1.26
C MET A 1 10.39 11.21 -0.36
N SER A 2 9.95 9.97 -0.52
CA SER A 2 8.97 9.35 0.39
C SER A 2 9.62 9.12 1.76
N ALA A 3 8.88 9.43 2.83
CA ALA A 3 9.38 9.35 4.21
C ALA A 3 9.13 7.96 4.82
N VAL A 4 8.13 7.25 4.31
CA VAL A 4 7.68 5.93 4.80
C VAL A 4 7.25 5.06 3.62
N VAL A 5 7.21 3.74 3.85
CA VAL A 5 6.65 2.77 2.92
C VAL A 5 5.38 2.20 3.54
N PHE A 6 4.26 2.28 2.82
CA PHE A 6 3.00 1.70 3.25
C PHE A 6 2.86 0.26 2.75
N ASP A 7 2.51 -0.61 3.68
CA ASP A 7 1.90 -1.90 3.38
C ASP A 7 0.40 -1.74 3.08
N THR A 8 -0.20 -2.74 2.43
CA THR A 8 -1.64 -2.79 2.17
C THR A 8 -2.46 -2.67 3.44
N SER A 9 -2.05 -3.35 4.51
CA SER A 9 -2.79 -3.33 5.79
C SER A 9 -2.87 -1.94 6.40
N ALA A 10 -1.82 -1.12 6.29
CA ALA A 10 -1.81 0.25 6.80
C ALA A 10 -2.86 1.13 6.10
N VAL A 11 -2.98 1.02 4.77
CA VAL A 11 -4.00 1.77 4.03
C VAL A 11 -5.41 1.27 4.36
N ILE A 12 -5.60 -0.04 4.50
CA ILE A 12 -6.89 -0.60 4.93
C ILE A 12 -7.27 -0.09 6.32
N ALA A 13 -6.32 -0.02 7.26
CA ALA A 13 -6.56 0.50 8.60
C ALA A 13 -6.99 1.98 8.54
N LEU A 14 -6.33 2.81 7.72
CA LEU A 14 -6.72 4.20 7.50
C LEU A 14 -8.15 4.33 6.94
N LEU A 15 -8.50 3.54 5.92
CA LEU A 15 -9.82 3.60 5.28
C LEU A 15 -10.96 3.12 6.19
N ARG A 16 -10.63 2.34 7.22
CA ARG A 16 -11.59 1.71 8.14
C ARG A 16 -11.59 2.34 9.53
N ASP A 17 -10.78 3.38 9.75
CA ASP A 17 -10.59 4.01 11.05
C ASP A 17 -10.20 2.98 12.13
N GLU A 18 -9.34 2.02 11.77
CA GLU A 18 -8.83 1.00 12.68
C GLU A 18 -7.67 1.56 13.55
N PRO A 19 -7.32 0.90 14.68
CA PRO A 19 -6.18 1.31 15.49
C PRO A 19 -4.91 1.51 14.66
N GLY A 20 -4.30 2.69 14.77
CA GLY A 20 -3.13 3.10 13.98
C GLY A 20 -3.47 3.93 12.73
N ALA A 21 -4.73 4.13 12.39
CA ALA A 21 -5.16 5.00 11.29
C ALA A 21 -4.62 6.44 11.44
N ASP A 22 -4.56 6.97 12.66
CA ASP A 22 -4.03 8.31 12.95
C ASP A 22 -2.53 8.44 12.64
N LEU A 23 -1.77 7.36 12.77
CA LEU A 23 -0.36 7.32 12.38
C LEU A 23 -0.21 7.31 10.87
N VAL A 24 -1.00 6.49 10.18
CA VAL A 24 -0.99 6.39 8.71
C VAL A 24 -1.43 7.72 8.08
N ALA A 25 -2.46 8.36 8.62
CA ALA A 25 -2.98 9.65 8.14
C ALA A 25 -1.91 10.75 8.07
N ARG A 26 -0.96 10.78 9.02
CA ARG A 26 0.13 11.78 9.08
C ARG A 26 1.09 11.72 7.90
N TYR A 27 1.17 10.58 7.22
CA TYR A 27 2.09 10.34 6.12
C TYR A 27 1.40 10.25 4.74
N VAL A 28 0.10 10.53 4.67
CA VAL A 28 -0.61 10.62 3.38
C VAL A 28 0.06 11.67 2.48
N GLY A 29 0.27 11.31 1.21
CA GLY A 29 1.02 12.13 0.24
C GLY A 29 2.54 12.15 0.44
N GLN A 30 3.07 11.39 1.39
CA GLN A 30 4.52 11.26 1.65
C GLN A 30 4.98 9.79 1.68
N ALA A 31 4.11 8.86 1.32
CA ALA A 31 4.36 7.43 1.39
C ALA A 31 4.64 6.82 0.02
N ALA A 32 5.59 5.90 -0.01
CA ALA A 32 5.81 4.99 -1.13
C ALA A 32 5.04 3.68 -0.93
N MET A 33 4.73 2.99 -2.03
CA MET A 33 4.12 1.65 -2.01
C MET A 33 4.59 0.83 -3.22
N SER A 34 4.80 -0.47 -3.03
CA SER A 34 5.10 -1.39 -4.13
C SER A 34 3.84 -1.70 -4.95
N ALA A 35 4.00 -1.95 -6.25
CA ALA A 35 2.94 -2.41 -7.13
C ALA A 35 2.25 -3.71 -6.63
N VAL A 36 2.97 -4.57 -5.88
CA VAL A 36 2.40 -5.77 -5.26
C VAL A 36 1.40 -5.39 -4.16
N ASN A 37 1.79 -4.50 -3.25
CA ASN A 37 0.91 -4.02 -2.18
C ASN A 37 -0.28 -3.21 -2.75
N LEU A 38 -0.07 -2.48 -3.84
CA LEU A 38 -1.16 -1.81 -4.55
C LEU A 38 -2.17 -2.83 -5.12
N GLN A 39 -1.69 -3.91 -5.73
CA GLN A 39 -2.55 -4.99 -6.24
C GLN A 39 -3.32 -5.68 -5.10
N GLU A 40 -2.69 -5.91 -3.95
CA GLU A 40 -3.36 -6.45 -2.77
C GLU A 40 -4.43 -5.51 -2.23
N LEU A 41 -4.14 -4.21 -2.19
CA LEU A 41 -5.08 -3.17 -1.77
C LEU A 41 -6.30 -3.12 -2.70
N ILE A 42 -6.09 -3.02 -4.02
CA ILE A 42 -7.17 -2.98 -5.01
C ILE A 42 -8.04 -4.24 -4.89
N LYS A 43 -7.42 -5.42 -4.82
CA LYS A 43 -8.13 -6.69 -4.62
C LYS A 43 -8.95 -6.68 -3.32
N ALA A 44 -8.38 -6.19 -2.23
CA ALA A 44 -9.06 -6.11 -0.94
C ALA A 44 -10.27 -5.18 -0.95
N LEU A 45 -10.23 -4.10 -1.75
CA LEU A 45 -11.35 -3.16 -1.94
C LEU A 45 -12.43 -3.73 -2.87
N LEU A 46 -12.03 -4.38 -3.97
CA LEU A 46 -12.95 -5.07 -4.88
C LEU A 46 -13.72 -6.19 -4.16
N LEU A 47 -13.05 -7.00 -3.34
CA LEU A 47 -13.70 -8.05 -2.53
C LEU A 47 -14.70 -7.50 -1.50
N ARG A 48 -14.61 -6.21 -1.17
CA ARG A 48 -15.55 -5.50 -0.30
C ARG A 48 -16.69 -4.82 -1.06
N GLY A 49 -16.74 -4.97 -2.39
CA GLY A 49 -17.80 -4.44 -3.24
C GLY A 49 -17.61 -2.99 -3.66
N LEU A 50 -16.39 -2.44 -3.56
CA LEU A 50 -16.11 -1.12 -4.13
C LEU A 50 -15.91 -1.24 -5.64
N ASP A 51 -16.50 -0.30 -6.38
CA ASP A 51 -16.32 -0.22 -7.83
C ASP A 51 -14.97 0.43 -8.20
N LEU A 52 -14.43 0.06 -9.36
CA LEU A 52 -13.14 0.56 -9.85
C LEU A 52 -13.02 2.11 -9.85
N PRO A 53 -14.02 2.89 -10.29
CA PRO A 53 -13.92 4.36 -10.26
C PRO A 53 -13.77 4.93 -8.84
N VAL A 54 -14.41 4.29 -7.85
CA VAL A 54 -14.27 4.67 -6.43
C VAL A 54 -12.87 4.35 -5.93
N ILE A 55 -12.34 3.18 -6.30
CA ILE A 55 -10.98 2.76 -5.95
C ILE A 55 -9.95 3.71 -6.56
N GLU A 56 -10.07 4.05 -7.83
CA GLU A 56 -9.17 4.99 -8.51
C GLU A 56 -9.17 6.36 -7.83
N THR A 57 -10.36 6.89 -7.50
CA THR A 57 -10.49 8.16 -6.78
C THR A 57 -9.83 8.12 -5.39
N LEU A 58 -10.01 7.02 -4.65
CA LEU A 58 -9.34 6.81 -3.37
C LEU A 58 -7.82 6.80 -3.50
N LEU A 59 -7.29 6.05 -4.48
CA LEU A 59 -5.85 5.96 -4.72
C LEU A 59 -5.24 7.32 -5.12
N GLN A 60 -5.96 8.11 -5.93
CA GLN A 60 -5.54 9.47 -6.28
C GLN A 60 -5.43 10.38 -5.05
N ASN A 61 -6.37 10.27 -4.11
CA ASN A 61 -6.35 11.06 -2.87
C ASN A 61 -5.22 10.68 -1.92
N LEU A 62 -4.80 9.41 -1.91
CA LEU A 62 -3.67 8.94 -1.09
C LEU A 62 -2.31 9.45 -1.58
N ARG A 63 -2.20 9.82 -2.87
CA ARG A 63 -0.98 10.36 -3.50
C ARG A 63 0.26 9.51 -3.21
N LEU A 64 0.12 8.19 -3.34
CA LEU A 64 1.20 7.24 -3.10
C LEU A 64 2.23 7.31 -4.23
N ASP A 65 3.52 7.26 -3.87
CA ASP A 65 4.60 7.04 -4.82
C ASP A 65 4.72 5.54 -5.11
N ILE A 66 4.18 5.11 -6.26
CA ILE A 66 4.10 3.69 -6.62
C ILE A 66 5.38 3.24 -7.32
N HIS A 67 6.03 2.23 -6.75
CA HIS A 67 7.24 1.62 -7.33
C HIS A 67 6.91 0.27 -7.96
N ALA A 68 7.48 0.01 -9.14
CA ALA A 68 7.37 -1.29 -9.81
C ALA A 68 8.05 -2.40 -8.98
N HIS A 69 7.50 -3.61 -9.06
CA HIS A 69 8.11 -4.80 -8.48
C HIS A 69 8.50 -5.76 -9.61
N ASP A 70 9.69 -5.57 -10.13
CA ASP A 70 10.23 -6.34 -11.25
C ASP A 70 10.92 -7.63 -10.79
N ARG A 71 11.57 -8.32 -11.73
CA ARG A 71 12.27 -9.57 -11.46
C ARG A 71 13.38 -9.39 -10.42
N GLU A 72 14.13 -8.30 -10.47
CA GLU A 72 15.23 -8.06 -9.52
C GLU A 72 14.67 -7.81 -8.12
N ALA A 73 13.65 -6.96 -8.00
CA ALA A 73 12.95 -6.70 -6.76
C ALA A 73 12.36 -7.99 -6.15
N ALA A 74 11.83 -8.90 -6.98
CA ALA A 74 11.30 -10.18 -6.52
C ALA A 74 12.37 -11.08 -5.89
N PHE A 75 13.54 -11.21 -6.53
CA PHE A 75 14.65 -11.98 -5.95
C PHE A 75 15.20 -11.31 -4.69
N ALA A 76 15.38 -9.98 -4.70
CA ALA A 76 15.85 -9.24 -3.54
C ALA A 76 14.91 -9.40 -2.33
N ALA A 77 13.59 -9.26 -2.55
CA ALA A 77 12.60 -9.45 -1.50
C ALA A 77 12.60 -10.88 -0.94
N ALA A 78 12.71 -11.91 -1.79
CA ALA A 78 12.75 -13.30 -1.35
C ALA A 78 13.97 -13.60 -0.45
N LEU A 79 15.13 -13.02 -0.76
CA LEU A 79 16.36 -13.22 0.01
C LEU A 79 16.28 -12.64 1.44
N LEU A 80 15.39 -11.68 1.70
CA LEU A 80 15.15 -11.15 3.04
C LEU A 80 14.64 -12.20 4.03
N THR A 81 14.09 -13.33 3.55
CA THR A 81 13.63 -14.44 4.40
C THR A 81 14.71 -14.96 5.34
N GLY A 82 15.99 -14.90 4.96
CA GLY A 82 17.09 -15.31 5.82
C GLY A 82 17.33 -14.38 7.00
N ALA A 83 16.89 -13.12 6.92
CA ALA A 83 17.09 -12.08 7.93
C ALA A 83 15.85 -11.82 8.80
N THR A 84 14.67 -12.33 8.41
CA THR A 84 13.39 -12.07 9.08
C THR A 84 12.74 -13.31 9.70
N ARG A 85 13.48 -14.43 9.76
CA ARG A 85 13.07 -15.66 10.46
C ARG A 85 13.58 -15.70 11.89
#